data_AF-A0A349Y7S4-F1
#
_entry.id   AF-A0A349Y7S4-F1
#
_cell.length_a   1.000
_cell.length_b   1.000
_cell.length_c   1.000
_cell.angle_alpha   90.00
_cell.angle_beta   90.00
_cell.angle_gamma   90.00
#
_symmetry.space_group_name_H-M   'P 1'
#
loop_
_entity.id
_entity.type
_entity.pdbx_description
1 polymer ?
#
loop_
_entity_poly.entity_id
_entity_poly.type
_entity_poly.pdbx_seq_one_letter_code
_entity_poly.pdbx_strand_id
1 'polypeptide(L)'
;GMAEAVTNSLSKLRDEDISAIVTYLRTVPAVADKDATRAAFAWGDAATAPGEPAIRGTDAPIASGAVLYSGLCASCHGSRGEGSNDGYYPSLVHNSTVGMVRPQNLVATIIGGIDREVDGEHVLMPHFSEGSYVQALSDADIAAVATYVRTTFGPGDQVTEAQVALIRDGGEKPLLAKIARLWLPLLILGLAAFVVVILLVRRAWTRRKQRRASA
;
A
#
# COMPACT_ATOMS: atom_id res chain seq x y z
N GLY A 1 11.19 -0.58 -1.19
CA GLY A 1 10.11 -0.17 -0.28
C GLY A 1 10.66 0.57 0.92
N MET A 2 9.84 0.76 1.96
CA MET A 2 10.25 1.48 3.17
C MET A 2 11.18 0.66 4.07
N ALA A 3 11.05 -0.67 4.05
CA ALA A 3 11.97 -1.57 4.74
C ALA A 3 13.43 -1.37 4.30
N GLU A 4 13.67 -1.28 2.99
CA GLU A 4 15.00 -1.12 2.41
C GLU A 4 15.57 0.28 2.68
N ALA A 5 14.72 1.30 2.73
CA ALA A 5 15.13 2.64 3.14
C ALA A 5 15.55 2.68 4.62
N VAL A 6 14.85 1.93 5.48
CA VAL A 6 15.23 1.78 6.88
C VAL A 6 16.54 0.99 6.99
N THR A 7 16.61 -0.23 6.44
CA THR A 7 17.76 -1.13 6.52
C THR A 7 19.05 -0.51 5.95
N ASN A 8 18.98 0.11 4.78
CA ASN A 8 20.18 0.55 4.06
C ASN A 8 20.51 2.03 4.25
N SER A 9 19.66 2.81 4.93
CA SER A 9 19.88 4.25 5.10
C SER A 9 19.50 4.76 6.49
N LEU A 10 18.21 4.82 6.84
CA LEU A 10 17.76 5.51 8.06
C LEU A 10 18.30 4.87 9.35
N SER A 11 18.49 3.55 9.36
CA SER A 11 19.09 2.84 10.50
C SER A 11 20.59 3.13 10.68
N LYS A 12 21.25 3.75 9.70
CA LYS A 12 22.69 4.05 9.71
C LYS A 12 23.00 5.52 9.99
N LEU A 13 21.99 6.33 10.31
CA LEU A 13 22.17 7.73 10.67
C LEU A 13 22.95 7.86 11.97
N ARG A 14 23.81 8.88 12.06
CA ARG A 14 24.51 9.23 13.30
C ARG A 14 23.55 9.99 14.22
N ASP A 15 23.83 9.96 15.52
CA ASP A 15 23.03 10.68 16.52
C ASP A 15 22.88 12.18 16.21
N GLU A 16 23.92 12.80 15.67
CA GLU A 16 23.91 14.19 15.21
C GLU A 16 22.84 14.43 14.13
N ASP A 17 22.76 13.53 13.15
CA ASP A 17 21.84 13.63 12.02
C ASP A 17 20.40 13.37 12.48
N ILE A 18 20.21 12.39 13.37
CA ILE A 18 18.91 12.11 14.02
C ILE A 18 18.44 13.35 14.80
N SER A 19 19.31 13.97 15.58
CA SER A 19 19.00 15.16 16.39
C SER A 19 18.61 16.35 15.51
N ALA A 20 19.31 16.56 14.40
CA ALA A 20 18.98 17.59 13.42
C ALA A 20 17.60 17.36 12.79
N ILE A 21 17.29 16.12 12.37
CA ILE A 21 15.98 15.75 11.81
C ILE A 21 14.86 15.98 12.84
N VAL A 22 15.03 15.52 14.08
CA VAL A 22 14.04 15.73 15.15
C VAL A 22 13.81 17.22 15.41
N THR A 23 14.89 18.01 15.47
CA THR A 23 14.81 19.46 15.67
C THR A 23 14.03 20.11 14.54
N TYR A 24 14.35 19.77 13.29
CA TYR A 24 13.62 20.28 12.13
C TYR A 24 12.14 19.89 12.17
N LEU A 25 11.81 18.62 12.38
CA LEU A 25 10.42 18.15 12.43
C LEU A 25 9.59 18.86 13.51
N ARG A 26 10.18 19.23 14.64
CA ARG A 26 9.51 20.01 15.70
C ARG A 26 9.18 21.45 15.30
N THR A 27 9.88 22.01 14.30
CA THR A 27 9.58 23.34 13.76
C THR A 27 8.50 23.32 12.68
N VAL A 28 8.22 22.15 12.09
CA VAL A 28 7.24 22.02 11.01
C VAL A 28 5.82 21.95 11.62
N PRO A 29 4.89 22.83 11.20
CA PRO A 29 3.50 22.74 11.63
C PRO A 29 2.87 21.41 11.24
N ALA A 30 2.11 20.81 12.15
CA ALA A 30 1.41 19.57 11.87
C ALA A 30 0.37 19.78 10.75
N VAL A 31 0.46 18.96 9.69
CA VAL A 31 -0.56 18.90 8.64
C VAL A 31 -1.51 17.75 8.98
N ALA A 32 -2.68 18.08 9.51
CA ALA A 32 -3.71 17.10 9.82
C ALA A 32 -4.58 16.83 8.59
N ASP A 33 -5.02 15.59 8.43
CA ASP A 33 -6.14 15.30 7.54
C ASP A 33 -7.40 15.97 8.14
N LYS A 34 -8.19 16.64 7.28
CA LYS A 34 -9.42 17.34 7.69
C LYS A 34 -10.42 16.40 8.37
N ASP A 35 -10.35 15.11 8.07
CA ASP A 35 -11.24 14.08 8.59
C ASP A 35 -10.69 13.43 9.88
N ALA A 36 -9.49 13.84 10.34
CA ALA A 36 -8.92 13.34 11.59
C ALA A 36 -9.57 14.00 12.81
N THR A 37 -10.19 13.20 13.67
CA THR A 37 -10.82 13.67 14.92
C THR A 37 -9.90 13.60 16.14
N ARG A 38 -8.82 12.83 16.05
CA ARG A 38 -7.77 12.70 17.07
C ARG A 38 -6.46 12.21 16.42
N ALA A 39 -5.36 12.24 17.17
CA ALA A 39 -4.10 11.67 16.71
C ALA A 39 -4.23 10.18 16.40
N ALA A 40 -3.64 9.71 15.31
CA ALA A 40 -3.73 8.31 14.88
C ALA A 40 -3.27 7.31 15.96
N PHE A 41 -2.23 7.65 16.72
CA PHE A 41 -1.73 6.83 17.82
C PHE A 41 -2.67 6.79 19.05
N ALA A 42 -3.67 7.66 19.13
CA ALA A 42 -4.59 7.73 20.26
C ALA A 42 -5.81 6.79 20.13
N TRP A 43 -5.83 5.91 19.13
CA TRP A 43 -6.86 4.89 18.94
C TRP A 43 -6.51 3.56 19.61
N GLY A 44 -7.55 2.82 19.99
CA GLY A 44 -7.44 1.49 20.59
C GLY A 44 -7.10 1.52 22.08
N ASP A 45 -7.60 0.51 22.80
CA ASP A 45 -7.19 0.20 24.17
C ASP A 45 -7.34 -1.32 24.38
N ALA A 46 -6.22 -2.00 24.58
CA ALA A 46 -6.16 -3.45 24.77
C ALA A 46 -6.95 -3.93 25.99
N ALA A 47 -7.18 -3.08 27.00
CA ALA A 47 -8.00 -3.44 28.16
C ALA A 47 -9.49 -3.59 27.79
N THR A 48 -9.95 -2.89 26.76
CA THR A 48 -11.36 -2.86 26.33
C THR A 48 -11.63 -3.72 25.09
N ALA A 49 -10.60 -4.17 24.40
CA ALA A 49 -10.75 -5.00 23.22
C ALA A 49 -11.39 -6.37 23.57
N PRO A 50 -12.34 -6.86 22.74
CA PRO A 50 -13.13 -8.05 23.01
C PRO A 50 -12.32 -9.34 23.17
N GLY A 51 -11.18 -9.45 22.48
CA GLY A 51 -10.31 -10.62 22.52
C GLY A 51 -10.90 -11.88 21.87
N GLU A 52 -10.22 -13.01 22.02
CA GLU A 52 -10.64 -14.32 21.50
C GLU A 52 -12.02 -14.83 22.00
N PRO A 53 -12.47 -14.56 23.25
CA PRO A 53 -13.75 -15.06 23.73
C PRO A 53 -14.96 -14.59 22.92
N ALA A 54 -14.86 -13.47 22.19
CA ALA A 54 -15.95 -12.96 21.37
C ALA A 54 -16.19 -13.76 20.06
N ILE A 55 -15.27 -14.64 19.69
CA ILE A 55 -15.27 -15.33 18.39
C ILE A 55 -15.42 -16.86 18.57
N ARG A 56 -14.83 -17.41 19.64
CA ARG A 56 -14.84 -18.85 19.90
C ARG A 56 -16.25 -19.36 20.18
N GLY A 57 -16.67 -20.39 19.45
CA GLY A 57 -17.99 -21.03 19.63
C GLY A 57 -19.16 -20.28 18.97
N THR A 58 -18.87 -19.35 18.06
CA THR A 58 -19.88 -18.65 17.25
C THR A 58 -20.02 -19.29 15.87
N ASP A 59 -21.18 -19.12 15.23
CA ASP A 59 -21.43 -19.53 13.82
C ASP A 59 -20.86 -18.52 12.81
N ALA A 60 -19.84 -17.75 13.21
CA ALA A 60 -19.24 -16.76 12.34
C ALA A 60 -18.61 -17.43 11.10
N PRO A 61 -18.85 -16.90 9.89
CA PRO A 61 -18.20 -17.41 8.69
C PRO A 61 -16.68 -17.39 8.82
N ILE A 62 -16.00 -18.38 8.25
CA ILE A 62 -14.53 -18.47 8.24
C ILE A 62 -13.91 -17.21 7.61
N ALA A 63 -14.56 -16.65 6.59
CA ALA A 63 -14.15 -15.42 5.92
C ALA A 63 -14.48 -14.13 6.69
N SER A 64 -15.04 -14.21 7.90
CA SER A 64 -15.23 -13.02 8.72
C SER A 64 -13.88 -12.46 9.18
N GLY A 65 -13.75 -11.13 9.23
CA GLY A 65 -12.50 -10.48 9.62
C GLY A 65 -12.00 -10.89 11.01
N ALA A 66 -12.91 -11.19 11.93
CA ALA A 66 -12.59 -11.67 13.26
C ALA A 66 -11.95 -13.07 13.25
N VAL A 67 -12.52 -14.01 12.48
CA VAL A 67 -11.96 -15.36 12.34
C VAL A 67 -10.60 -15.32 11.62
N LEU A 68 -10.49 -14.52 10.54
CA LEU A 68 -9.21 -14.29 9.86
C LEU A 68 -8.14 -13.72 10.80
N TYR A 69 -8.50 -12.71 11.61
CA TYR A 69 -7.59 -12.15 12.60
C TYR A 69 -7.14 -13.20 13.63
N SER A 70 -8.08 -13.97 14.16
CA SER A 70 -7.78 -15.01 15.14
C SER A 70 -6.88 -16.10 14.56
N GLY A 71 -7.07 -16.48 13.30
CA GLY A 71 -6.31 -17.56 12.65
C GLY A 71 -4.93 -17.14 12.14
N LEU A 72 -4.77 -15.87 11.74
CA LEU A 72 -3.58 -15.42 10.99
C LEU A 72 -2.78 -14.31 11.67
N CYS A 73 -3.38 -13.55 12.59
CA CYS A 73 -2.76 -12.32 13.13
C CYS A 73 -2.53 -12.39 14.65
N ALA A 74 -3.48 -12.97 15.39
CA ALA A 74 -3.53 -12.93 16.85
C ALA A 74 -2.35 -13.64 17.55
N SER A 75 -1.72 -14.62 16.90
CA SER A 75 -0.56 -15.33 17.45
C SER A 75 0.67 -14.42 17.64
N CYS A 76 0.78 -13.37 16.82
CA CYS A 76 1.85 -12.38 16.90
C CYS A 76 1.37 -11.09 17.55
N HIS A 77 0.23 -10.54 17.10
CA HIS A 77 -0.29 -9.26 17.57
C HIS A 77 -1.11 -9.34 18.86
N GLY A 78 -1.32 -10.55 19.40
CA GLY A 78 -2.15 -10.78 20.57
C GLY A 78 -3.64 -10.78 20.25
N SER A 79 -4.42 -11.43 21.10
CA SER A 79 -5.87 -11.54 20.92
C SER A 79 -6.59 -10.19 20.99
N ARG A 80 -6.00 -9.23 21.70
CA ARG A 80 -6.50 -7.88 21.95
C ARG A 80 -5.66 -6.81 21.26
N GLY A 81 -4.80 -7.20 20.32
CA GLY A 81 -3.93 -6.28 19.58
C GLY A 81 -2.81 -5.70 20.46
N GLU A 82 -2.52 -6.30 21.61
CA GLU A 82 -1.53 -5.83 22.59
C GLU A 82 -0.08 -5.97 22.13
N GLY A 83 0.20 -6.84 21.15
CA GLY A 83 1.56 -7.18 20.73
C GLY A 83 2.32 -7.98 21.80
N SER A 84 3.64 -8.10 21.62
CA SER A 84 4.51 -8.74 22.61
C SER A 84 5.05 -7.71 23.61
N ASN A 85 5.31 -8.14 24.85
CA ASN A 85 5.80 -7.26 25.93
C ASN A 85 7.16 -6.61 25.64
N ASP A 86 7.99 -7.26 24.82
CA ASP A 86 9.28 -6.74 24.35
C ASP A 86 9.17 -5.81 23.13
N GLY A 87 7.96 -5.65 22.58
CA GLY A 87 7.68 -4.82 21.41
C GLY A 87 8.13 -5.42 20.07
N TYR A 88 8.64 -6.66 20.05
CA TYR A 88 9.05 -7.33 18.82
C TYR A 88 7.87 -7.52 17.85
N TYR A 89 6.76 -8.06 18.35
CA TYR A 89 5.49 -8.02 17.65
C TYR A 89 4.73 -6.75 18.03
N PRO A 90 4.54 -5.82 17.08
CA PRO A 90 4.01 -4.50 17.41
C PRO A 90 2.55 -4.58 17.82
N SER A 91 2.18 -3.74 18.79
CA SER A 91 0.79 -3.53 19.15
C SER A 91 -0.01 -2.94 17.99
N LEU A 92 -1.28 -3.37 17.87
CA LEU A 92 -2.26 -2.82 16.94
C LEU A 92 -3.16 -1.78 17.60
N VAL A 93 -3.22 -1.74 18.94
CA VAL A 93 -3.71 -0.57 19.68
C VAL A 93 -2.59 0.45 19.77
N HIS A 94 -2.96 1.72 19.92
CA HIS A 94 -2.01 2.82 19.88
C HIS A 94 -1.05 2.73 18.68
N ASN A 95 -1.57 2.37 17.51
CA ASN A 95 -0.75 2.19 16.32
C ASN A 95 -1.17 3.21 15.26
N SER A 96 -0.25 4.07 14.86
CA SER A 96 -0.54 5.11 13.87
C SER A 96 -1.01 4.51 12.53
N THR A 97 -0.44 3.39 12.09
CA THR A 97 -0.85 2.69 10.86
C THR A 97 -2.30 2.22 10.92
N VAL A 98 -2.78 1.77 12.09
CA VAL A 98 -4.17 1.34 12.30
C VAL A 98 -5.11 2.55 12.46
N GLY A 99 -4.64 3.58 13.17
CA GLY A 99 -5.43 4.76 13.54
C GLY A 99 -5.45 5.91 12.53
N MET A 100 -4.69 5.83 11.43
CA MET A 100 -4.75 6.84 10.38
C MET A 100 -6.14 6.87 9.75
N VAL A 101 -6.59 8.06 9.35
CA VAL A 101 -7.89 8.27 8.66
C VAL A 101 -8.04 7.33 7.49
N ARG A 102 -6.98 7.18 6.69
CA ARG A 102 -6.99 6.39 5.48
C ARG A 102 -6.29 5.05 5.69
N PRO A 103 -6.84 3.94 5.17
CA PRO A 103 -6.32 2.59 5.46
C PRO A 103 -5.11 2.18 4.63
N GLN A 104 -4.50 3.08 3.83
CA GLN A 104 -3.51 2.65 2.82
C GLN A 104 -2.32 1.94 3.45
N ASN A 105 -1.76 2.49 4.54
CA ASN A 105 -0.60 1.89 5.18
C ASN A 105 -0.96 0.54 5.81
N LEU A 106 -2.11 0.44 6.49
CA LEU A 106 -2.56 -0.83 7.07
C LEU A 106 -2.69 -1.92 6.00
N VAL A 107 -3.40 -1.62 4.92
CA VAL A 107 -3.64 -2.56 3.83
C VAL A 107 -2.35 -2.89 3.09
N ALA A 108 -1.49 -1.91 2.82
CA ALA A 108 -0.20 -2.14 2.17
C ALA A 108 0.72 -3.02 3.02
N THR A 109 0.72 -2.84 4.35
CA THR A 109 1.46 -3.69 5.29
C THR A 109 0.91 -5.12 5.31
N ILE A 110 -0.41 -5.32 5.28
CA ILE A 110 -0.99 -6.68 5.18
C ILE A 110 -0.63 -7.34 3.84
N ILE A 111 -0.74 -6.61 2.73
CA ILE A 111 -0.43 -7.14 1.40
C ILE A 111 1.05 -7.49 1.27
N GLY A 112 1.93 -6.54 1.62
CA GLY A 112 3.37 -6.62 1.35
C GLY A 112 4.20 -7.21 2.48
N GLY A 113 3.63 -7.39 3.67
CA GLY A 113 4.37 -7.80 4.86
C GLY A 113 5.44 -6.77 5.27
N ILE A 114 6.35 -7.22 6.14
CA ILE A 114 7.54 -6.48 6.57
C ILE A 114 8.68 -7.50 6.57
N ASP A 115 9.77 -7.18 5.90
CA ASP A 115 11.00 -7.98 5.95
C ASP A 115 12.17 -6.99 5.99
N ARG A 116 12.82 -6.89 7.14
CA ARG A 116 13.96 -5.98 7.34
C ARG A 116 14.94 -6.55 8.34
N GLU A 117 16.19 -6.14 8.20
CA GLU A 117 17.27 -6.45 9.13
C GLU A 117 17.90 -5.14 9.59
N VAL A 118 18.00 -4.92 10.90
CA VAL A 118 18.66 -3.76 11.48
C VAL A 118 19.60 -4.25 12.57
N ASP A 119 20.88 -3.95 12.42
CA ASP A 119 21.94 -4.28 13.38
C ASP A 119 21.97 -5.77 13.81
N GLY A 120 21.68 -6.66 12.85
CA GLY A 120 21.65 -8.12 13.06
C GLY A 120 20.31 -8.66 13.57
N GLU A 121 19.36 -7.79 13.88
CA GLU A 121 18.00 -8.16 14.28
C GLU A 121 17.09 -8.20 13.06
N HIS A 122 16.55 -9.38 12.76
CA HIS A 122 15.58 -9.59 11.69
C HIS A 122 14.16 -9.35 12.21
N VAL A 123 13.39 -8.55 11.49
CA VAL A 123 11.97 -8.30 11.79
C VAL A 123 11.15 -8.73 10.59
N LEU A 124 10.27 -9.72 10.84
CA LEU A 124 9.44 -10.33 9.81
C LEU A 124 7.96 -10.26 10.19
N MET A 125 7.16 -9.71 9.28
CA MET A 125 5.73 -9.93 9.19
C MET A 125 5.46 -10.57 7.82
N PRO A 126 4.81 -11.74 7.76
CA PRO A 126 4.51 -12.37 6.49
C PRO A 126 3.64 -11.46 5.62
N HIS A 127 3.87 -11.53 4.31
CA HIS A 127 2.98 -10.94 3.33
C HIS A 127 1.77 -11.86 3.10
N PHE A 128 0.60 -11.30 2.81
CA PHE A 128 -0.64 -12.05 2.56
C PHE A 128 -1.11 -11.91 1.10
N SER A 129 -0.25 -11.43 0.21
CA SER A 129 -0.52 -11.42 -1.23
C SER A 129 -0.39 -12.80 -1.88
N GLU A 130 -0.68 -12.87 -3.17
CA GLU A 130 -0.30 -14.01 -4.00
C GLU A 130 1.20 -14.35 -3.79
N GLY A 131 1.51 -15.64 -3.71
CA GLY A 131 2.85 -16.14 -3.42
C GLY A 131 3.23 -16.20 -1.92
N SER A 132 2.31 -15.86 -1.01
CA SER A 132 2.54 -15.97 0.44
C SER A 132 2.91 -17.39 0.87
N TYR A 133 3.92 -17.49 1.72
CA TYR A 133 4.35 -18.75 2.34
C TYR A 133 3.49 -19.15 3.56
N VAL A 134 2.57 -18.29 4.02
CA VAL A 134 1.59 -18.61 5.06
C VAL A 134 0.22 -18.88 4.46
N GLN A 135 -0.44 -17.85 3.95
CA GLN A 135 -1.74 -17.92 3.31
C GLN A 135 -1.93 -16.69 2.42
N ALA A 136 -2.16 -16.92 1.13
CA ALA A 136 -2.57 -15.85 0.23
C ALA A 136 -4.04 -15.49 0.52
N LEU A 137 -4.31 -14.20 0.67
CA LEU A 137 -5.63 -13.64 0.94
C LEU A 137 -6.14 -12.88 -0.28
N SER A 138 -7.43 -13.09 -0.59
CA SER A 138 -8.14 -12.32 -1.62
C SER A 138 -8.33 -10.86 -1.17
N ASP A 139 -8.76 -10.00 -2.10
CA ASP A 139 -9.08 -8.61 -1.75
C ASP A 139 -10.24 -8.53 -0.74
N ALA A 140 -11.20 -9.45 -0.82
CA ALA A 140 -12.29 -9.60 0.13
C ALA A 140 -11.79 -9.99 1.53
N ASP A 141 -10.89 -10.96 1.63
CA ASP A 141 -10.34 -11.40 2.91
C ASP A 141 -9.50 -10.30 3.56
N ILE A 142 -8.66 -9.60 2.78
CA ILE A 142 -7.86 -8.48 3.28
C ILE A 142 -8.77 -7.32 3.71
N ALA A 143 -9.81 -7.00 2.94
CA ALA A 143 -10.80 -5.99 3.33
C ALA A 143 -11.50 -6.36 4.64
N ALA A 144 -11.89 -7.62 4.80
CA ALA A 144 -12.54 -8.13 6.00
C ALA A 144 -11.63 -8.05 7.24
N VAL A 145 -10.39 -8.55 7.16
CA VAL A 145 -9.46 -8.51 8.31
C VAL A 145 -9.01 -7.08 8.62
N ALA A 146 -8.74 -6.25 7.62
CA ALA A 146 -8.37 -4.85 7.83
C ALA A 146 -9.53 -4.06 8.46
N THR A 147 -10.76 -4.32 8.03
CA THR A 147 -11.96 -3.80 8.68
C THR A 147 -12.02 -4.20 10.15
N TYR A 148 -11.87 -5.48 10.45
CA TYR A 148 -11.88 -5.96 11.84
C TYR A 148 -10.81 -5.28 12.70
N VAL A 149 -9.59 -5.13 12.17
CA VAL A 149 -8.49 -4.43 12.85
C VAL A 149 -8.88 -2.97 13.13
N ARG A 150 -9.47 -2.26 12.16
CA ARG A 150 -9.86 -0.86 12.34
C ARG A 150 -11.09 -0.68 13.23
N THR A 151 -12.04 -1.61 13.22
CA THR A 151 -13.21 -1.56 14.10
C THR A 151 -12.87 -1.90 15.54
N THR A 152 -11.90 -2.78 15.75
CA THR A 152 -11.53 -3.28 17.08
C THR A 152 -10.46 -2.42 17.74
N PHE A 153 -9.47 -1.95 16.98
CA PHE A 153 -8.28 -1.26 17.51
C PHE A 153 -8.10 0.16 16.98
N GLY A 154 -8.95 0.60 16.05
CA GLY A 154 -8.80 1.83 15.27
C GLY A 154 -10.01 2.76 15.27
N PRO A 155 -10.21 3.53 14.19
CA PRO A 155 -11.26 4.55 14.09
C PRO A 155 -12.69 4.03 13.90
N GLY A 156 -12.90 2.72 13.74
CA GLY A 156 -14.25 2.16 13.62
C GLY A 156 -14.79 1.99 12.18
N ASP A 157 -14.05 2.41 11.17
CA ASP A 157 -14.52 2.43 9.78
C ASP A 157 -14.14 1.18 8.97
N GLN A 158 -14.82 1.01 7.84
CA GLN A 158 -14.70 -0.16 6.98
C GLN A 158 -13.64 0.04 5.90
N VAL A 159 -12.98 -1.06 5.52
CA VAL A 159 -12.09 -1.12 4.35
C VAL A 159 -12.81 -1.88 3.25
N THR A 160 -12.84 -1.32 2.04
CA THR A 160 -13.53 -1.94 0.90
C THR A 160 -12.58 -2.75 0.03
N GLU A 161 -13.10 -3.77 -0.65
CA GLU A 161 -12.35 -4.56 -1.64
C GLU A 161 -11.72 -3.67 -2.72
N ALA A 162 -12.45 -2.65 -3.17
CA ALA A 162 -11.94 -1.70 -4.16
C ALA A 162 -10.72 -0.91 -3.65
N GLN A 163 -10.69 -0.54 -2.36
CA GLN A 163 -9.51 0.08 -1.75
C GLN A 163 -8.34 -0.91 -1.73
N VAL A 164 -8.58 -2.16 -1.38
CA VAL A 164 -7.54 -3.20 -1.37
C VAL A 164 -6.98 -3.43 -2.77
N ALA A 165 -7.84 -3.62 -3.78
CA ALA A 165 -7.45 -3.79 -5.16
C ALA A 165 -6.61 -2.61 -5.68
N LEU A 166 -7.02 -1.38 -5.36
CA LEU A 166 -6.28 -0.17 -5.73
C LEU A 166 -4.89 -0.14 -5.08
N ILE A 167 -4.79 -0.48 -3.80
CA ILE A 167 -3.51 -0.49 -3.06
C ILE A 167 -2.61 -1.62 -3.58
N ARG A 168 -3.19 -2.77 -3.91
CA ARG A 168 -2.48 -3.89 -4.53
C ARG A 168 -1.88 -3.52 -5.89
N ASP A 169 -2.56 -2.69 -6.69
CA ASP A 169 -2.06 -2.14 -7.96
C ASP A 169 -1.08 -0.95 -7.77
N GLY A 170 -0.62 -0.70 -6.54
CA GLY A 170 0.34 0.37 -6.22
C GLY A 170 -0.28 1.74 -5.98
N GLY A 171 -1.60 1.81 -5.80
CA GLY A 171 -2.32 3.04 -5.49
C GLY A 171 -2.78 3.82 -6.73
N GLU A 172 -3.27 5.04 -6.50
CA GLU A 172 -3.80 5.85 -7.58
C GLU A 172 -2.69 6.37 -8.50
N LYS A 173 -2.77 5.98 -9.78
CA LYS A 173 -1.80 6.37 -10.79
C LYS A 173 -1.86 7.90 -11.01
N PRO A 174 -0.70 8.58 -11.10
CA PRO A 174 -0.68 10.02 -11.33
C PRO A 174 -1.33 10.37 -12.67
N LEU A 175 -1.88 11.59 -12.78
CA LEU A 175 -2.52 12.07 -14.02
C LEU A 175 -1.59 11.91 -15.23
N LEU A 176 -0.30 12.17 -15.06
CA LEU A 176 0.70 11.99 -16.11
C LEU A 176 0.76 10.54 -16.60
N ALA A 177 0.71 9.54 -15.72
CA ALA A 177 0.72 8.13 -16.11
C ALA A 177 -0.60 7.72 -16.81
N LYS A 178 -1.75 8.25 -16.33
CA LYS A 178 -3.05 8.02 -16.98
C LYS A 178 -3.07 8.58 -18.41
N ILE A 179 -2.55 9.79 -18.60
CA ILE A 179 -2.48 10.44 -19.92
C ILE A 179 -1.41 9.76 -20.79
N ALA A 180 -0.24 9.38 -20.24
CA ALA A 180 0.86 8.71 -20.94
C ALA A 180 0.40 7.51 -21.80
N ARG A 181 -0.58 6.75 -21.31
CA ARG A 181 -1.19 5.62 -22.03
C ARG A 181 -1.80 6.01 -23.38
N LEU A 182 -2.25 7.25 -23.54
CA LEU A 182 -2.81 7.78 -24.79
C LEU A 182 -1.73 8.23 -25.78
N TRP A 183 -0.52 8.55 -25.32
CA TRP A 183 0.56 9.03 -26.19
C TRP A 183 1.10 7.92 -27.09
N LEU A 184 1.19 6.69 -26.60
CA LEU A 184 1.70 5.56 -27.38
C LEU A 184 0.88 5.28 -28.66
N PRO A 185 -0.46 5.14 -28.62
CA PRO A 185 -1.25 4.99 -29.85
C PRO A 185 -1.22 6.25 -30.73
N LEU A 186 -1.15 7.46 -30.15
CA LEU A 186 -1.02 8.70 -30.92
C LEU A 186 0.31 8.78 -31.67
N LEU A 187 1.42 8.35 -31.06
CA LEU A 187 2.73 8.27 -31.71
C LEU A 187 2.72 7.24 -32.85
N ILE A 188 2.10 6.08 -32.64
CA ILE A 188 1.97 5.05 -33.68
C ILE A 188 1.15 5.58 -34.87
N LEU A 189 0.00 6.22 -34.61
CA LEU A 189 -0.83 6.84 -35.66
C LEU A 189 -0.09 7.97 -36.38
N GLY A 190 0.64 8.81 -35.65
CA GLY A 190 1.46 9.87 -36.21
C GLY A 190 2.56 9.32 -37.12
N LEU A 191 3.26 8.26 -36.70
CA LEU A 191 4.30 7.61 -37.50
C LEU A 191 3.70 6.97 -38.77
N ALA A 192 2.54 6.30 -38.65
CA ALA A 192 1.84 5.72 -39.80
C ALA A 192 1.42 6.79 -40.81
N ALA A 193 0.83 7.90 -40.34
CA ALA A 193 0.48 9.04 -41.19
C ALA A 193 1.71 9.64 -41.88
N PHE A 194 2.82 9.76 -41.17
CA PHE A 194 4.09 10.26 -41.72
C PHE A 194 4.62 9.34 -42.83
N VAL A 195 4.58 8.03 -42.64
CA VAL A 195 4.97 7.04 -43.67
C VAL A 195 4.06 7.16 -44.91
N VAL A 196 2.75 7.30 -44.72
CA VAL A 196 1.79 7.49 -45.83
C VAL A 196 2.12 8.76 -46.63
N VAL A 197 2.41 9.87 -45.95
CA VAL A 197 2.82 11.13 -46.60
C VAL A 197 4.10 10.93 -47.41
N ILE A 198 5.11 10.25 -46.86
CA ILE A 198 6.34 9.94 -47.59
C ILE A 198 6.06 9.12 -48.85
N LEU A 199 5.21 8.09 -48.77
CA LEU A 199 4.84 7.25 -49.91
C LEU A 199 4.10 8.05 -50.99
N LEU A 200 3.17 8.93 -50.59
CA LEU A 200 2.45 9.82 -51.50
C LEU A 200 3.39 10.81 -52.19
N VAL A 201 4.31 11.43 -51.46
CA VAL A 201 5.32 12.35 -52.00
C VAL A 201 6.25 11.62 -52.98
N ARG A 202 6.75 10.43 -52.62
CA ARG A 202 7.55 9.59 -53.53
C ARG A 202 6.80 9.25 -54.81
N ARG A 203 5.53 8.84 -54.70
CA ARG A 203 4.67 8.50 -55.84
C ARG A 203 4.40 9.71 -56.74
N ALA A 204 4.21 10.89 -56.16
CA ALA A 204 4.05 12.13 -56.92
C ALA A 204 5.35 12.49 -57.66
N TRP A 205 6.51 12.31 -57.03
CA TRP A 205 7.81 12.61 -57.61
C TRP A 205 8.18 11.66 -58.76
N THR A 206 7.94 10.35 -58.61
CA THR A 206 8.17 9.36 -59.68
C THR A 206 7.27 9.60 -60.89
N ARG A 207 5.98 9.92 -60.68
CA ARG A 207 5.05 10.29 -61.76
C ARG A 207 5.51 11.54 -62.52
N ARG A 208 6.01 12.56 -61.81
CA ARG A 208 6.58 13.76 -62.46
C ARG A 208 7.81 13.44 -63.29
N LYS A 209 8.70 12.56 -62.81
CA LYS A 209 9.90 12.14 -63.53
C LYS A 209 9.55 11.36 -64.81
N GLN A 210 8.58 10.45 -64.76
CA GLN A 210 8.12 9.70 -65.93
C GLN A 210 7.51 10.62 -67.00
N ARG A 211 6.65 11.58 -66.61
CA ARG A 211 6.08 12.56 -67.54
C ARG A 211 7.13 13.42 -68.27
N ARG A 212 8.26 13.73 -67.63
CA ARG A 212 9.37 14.47 -68.23
C ARG A 212 10.24 13.64 -69.17
N ALA A 213 10.20 12.31 -69.09
CA ALA A 213 10.97 11.42 -69.95
C ALA A 213 10.19 10.96 -71.21
N SER A 214 8.88 11.23 -71.25
CA SER A 214 7.99 10.87 -72.36
C SER A 214 7.54 12.08 -73.20
N ALA A 215 8.08 13.26 -72.91
CA ALA A 215 7.89 14.52 -73.65
C ALA A 215 9.24 14.94 -74.24
#